data_AF-A0A357HFV7-F1
#
_entry.id   AF-A0A357HFV7-F1
#
_cell.length_a   1.000
_cell.length_b   1.000
_cell.length_c   1.000
_cell.angle_alpha   90.00
_cell.angle_beta   90.00
_cell.angle_gamma   90.00
#
_symmetry.space_group_name_H-M   'P 1'
#
loop_
_entity.id
_entity.type
_entity.pdbx_description
1 polymer ?
#
loop_
_entity_poly.entity_id
_entity_poly.type
_entity_poly.pdbx_seq_one_letter_code
_entity_poly.pdbx_strand_id
1 'polypeptide(L)'
;MDPGFYQRTAAAGSPGTAKKGILIAIGFWFIFDILTITTGLYAVALYPNQDAAMAYPELASRILPPFVYGIFLVGLFSTIMSTIDSNGLISAITFGRDILLRIQQKDERGNEREYIRKGLVVMAFIAVLLALSIPSVVKLWYVIGSIIVPGILLPFLMTFTKMKLNDRKIIPTLLIPVITA
;
A
#
# COMPACT_ATOMS: atom_id res chain seq x y z
N MET A 1 6.33 4.49 -6.96
CA MET A 1 6.13 3.21 -7.66
C MET A 1 5.65 2.22 -6.65
N ASP A 2 4.60 1.47 -6.99
CA ASP A 2 4.19 0.35 -6.16
C ASP A 2 4.96 -0.92 -6.58
N PRO A 3 5.85 -1.48 -5.76
CA PRO A 3 6.50 -2.75 -6.06
C PRO A 3 5.51 -3.89 -6.28
N GLY A 4 4.31 -3.83 -5.68
CA GLY A 4 3.25 -4.82 -5.91
C GLY A 4 2.78 -4.87 -7.37
N PHE A 5 2.64 -3.72 -8.02
CA PHE A 5 2.33 -3.62 -9.45
C PHE A 5 3.39 -4.31 -10.33
N TYR A 6 4.68 -4.06 -10.07
CA TYR A 6 5.77 -4.70 -10.80
C TYR A 6 5.83 -6.20 -10.54
N GLN A 7 5.61 -6.64 -9.30
CA GLN A 7 5.57 -8.06 -8.96
C GLN A 7 4.44 -8.79 -9.69
N ARG A 8 3.23 -8.21 -9.74
CA ARG A 8 2.08 -8.81 -10.42
C ARG A 8 2.24 -8.84 -11.94
N THR A 9 2.82 -7.79 -12.52
CA THR A 9 3.08 -7.75 -13.97
C THR A 9 4.20 -8.69 -14.39
N ALA A 10 5.26 -8.82 -13.59
CA ALA A 10 6.37 -9.75 -13.83
C ALA A 10 5.94 -11.22 -13.68
N ALA A 11 4.96 -11.51 -12.82
CA ALA A 11 4.40 -12.84 -12.66
C ALA A 11 3.42 -13.26 -13.79
N ALA A 12 3.05 -12.34 -14.68
CA ALA A 12 2.14 -12.65 -15.79
C ALA A 12 2.85 -13.47 -16.88
N GLY A 13 2.16 -14.48 -17.43
CA GLY A 13 2.75 -15.36 -18.44
C GLY A 13 3.11 -14.69 -19.78
N SER A 14 2.61 -13.48 -20.05
CA SER A 14 3.03 -12.68 -21.20
C SER A 14 2.73 -11.19 -21.00
N PRO A 15 3.42 -10.27 -21.72
CA PRO A 15 3.10 -8.85 -21.73
C PRO A 15 1.66 -8.55 -22.17
N GLY A 16 1.12 -9.35 -23.10
CA GLY A 16 -0.26 -9.23 -23.57
C GLY A 16 -1.28 -9.55 -22.46
N THR A 17 -1.00 -10.59 -21.66
CA THR A 17 -1.82 -10.95 -20.50
C THR A 17 -1.78 -9.85 -19.44
N ALA A 18 -0.59 -9.31 -19.13
CA ALA A 18 -0.43 -8.21 -18.19
C ALA A 18 -1.24 -6.97 -18.62
N LYS A 19 -1.14 -6.57 -19.89
CA LYS A 19 -1.87 -5.41 -20.43
C LYS A 19 -3.39 -5.58 -20.32
N LYS A 20 -3.91 -6.75 -20.72
CA LYS A 20 -5.35 -7.04 -20.62
C LYS A 20 -5.82 -7.05 -19.16
N GLY A 21 -5.04 -7.66 -18.27
CA GLY A 21 -5.34 -7.68 -16.84
C GLY A 21 -5.42 -6.28 -16.23
N ILE A 22 -4.47 -5.40 -16.57
CA ILE A 22 -4.48 -4.00 -16.13
C ILE A 22 -5.73 -3.27 -16.63
N LEU A 23 -6.10 -3.44 -17.90
CA LEU A 23 -7.29 -2.79 -18.47
C LEU A 23 -8.58 -3.24 -17.76
N ILE A 24 -8.70 -4.54 -17.48
CA ILE A 24 -9.84 -5.09 -16.73
C ILE A 24 -9.86 -4.50 -15.31
N ALA A 25 -8.71 -4.45 -14.63
CA ALA A 25 -8.60 -3.89 -13.29
C ALA A 25 -9.01 -2.42 -13.23
N ILE A 26 -8.63 -1.61 -14.22
CA ILE A 26 -9.06 -0.19 -14.32
C ILE A 26 -10.58 -0.10 -14.46
N GLY A 27 -11.21 -0.97 -15.26
CA GLY A 27 -12.66 -1.00 -15.41
C GLY A 27 -13.38 -1.29 -14.09
N PHE A 28 -12.94 -2.31 -13.35
CA PHE A 28 -13.49 -2.60 -12.03
C PHE A 28 -13.22 -1.50 -11.01
N TRP A 29 -12.04 -0.89 -11.04
CA TRP A 29 -11.69 0.21 -10.16
C TRP A 29 -12.62 1.41 -10.39
N PHE A 30 -12.86 1.79 -11.65
CA PHE A 30 -13.79 2.87 -11.98
C PHE A 30 -15.20 2.64 -11.42
N ILE A 31 -15.72 1.41 -11.56
CA ILE A 31 -17.03 1.04 -11.00
C ILE A 31 -17.01 1.15 -9.48
N PHE A 32 -15.98 0.62 -8.83
CA PHE A 32 -15.85 0.64 -7.38
C PHE A 32 -15.72 2.06 -6.82
N ASP A 33 -15.00 2.95 -7.50
CA ASP A 33 -14.87 4.36 -7.14
C ASP A 33 -16.22 5.08 -7.22
N ILE A 34 -17.01 4.84 -8.26
CA ILE A 34 -18.37 5.40 -8.35
C ILE A 34 -19.22 4.93 -7.18
N LEU A 35 -19.22 3.62 -6.88
CA LEU A 35 -20.01 3.05 -5.79
C LEU A 35 -19.59 3.63 -4.42
N THR A 36 -18.30 3.74 -4.17
CA THR A 36 -17.78 4.25 -2.89
C THR A 36 -18.03 5.74 -2.72
N ILE A 37 -17.78 6.56 -3.76
CA ILE A 37 -18.03 8.00 -3.72
C ILE A 37 -19.51 8.29 -3.54
N THR A 38 -20.38 7.65 -4.32
CA THR A 38 -21.84 7.86 -4.21
C THR A 38 -22.33 7.45 -2.83
N THR A 39 -21.89 6.32 -2.29
CA THR A 39 -22.26 5.89 -0.94
C THR A 39 -21.77 6.87 0.13
N GLY A 40 -20.54 7.38 0.00
CA GLY A 40 -20.01 8.41 0.89
C GLY A 40 -20.82 9.71 0.86
N LEU A 41 -21.24 10.16 -0.34
CA LEU A 41 -22.11 11.33 -0.49
C LEU A 41 -23.48 11.12 0.17
N TYR A 42 -24.09 9.95 -0.02
CA TYR A 42 -25.34 9.60 0.67
C TYR A 42 -25.16 9.58 2.19
N ALA A 43 -24.05 9.03 2.68
CA ALA A 43 -23.77 8.97 4.11
C ALA A 43 -23.68 10.38 4.72
N VAL A 44 -22.97 11.31 4.06
CA VAL A 44 -22.86 12.70 4.51
C VAL A 44 -24.21 13.43 4.44
N ALA A 45 -25.00 13.21 3.38
CA ALA A 45 -26.30 13.85 3.22
C ALA A 45 -27.31 13.42 4.29
N LEU A 46 -27.30 12.14 4.69
CA LEU A 46 -28.21 11.59 5.69
C LEU A 46 -27.70 11.79 7.13
N TYR A 47 -26.38 11.77 7.34
CA TYR A 47 -25.74 11.79 8.65
C TYR A 47 -24.54 12.77 8.67
N PRO A 48 -24.79 14.09 8.70
CA PRO A 48 -23.75 15.10 8.49
C PRO A 48 -22.70 15.21 9.61
N ASN A 49 -22.97 14.67 10.81
CA ASN A 49 -22.08 14.75 11.98
C ASN A 49 -21.39 13.42 12.33
N GLN A 50 -21.44 12.42 11.45
CA GLN A 50 -20.79 11.12 11.70
C GLN A 50 -19.26 11.21 11.49
N ASP A 51 -18.52 10.29 12.11
CA ASP A 51 -17.11 10.12 11.80
C ASP A 51 -16.92 9.69 10.35
N ALA A 52 -16.13 10.43 9.59
CA ALA A 52 -15.87 10.16 8.18
C ALA A 52 -15.30 8.74 7.94
N ALA A 53 -14.52 8.21 8.90
CA ALA A 53 -13.99 6.84 8.80
C ALA A 53 -15.09 5.77 8.95
N MET A 54 -16.19 6.10 9.64
CA MET A 54 -17.30 5.18 9.91
C MET A 54 -18.50 5.39 8.98
N ALA A 55 -18.47 6.39 8.11
CA ALA A 55 -19.56 6.71 7.20
C ALA A 55 -20.06 5.52 6.38
N TYR A 56 -19.14 4.68 5.87
CA TYR A 56 -19.51 3.54 5.02
C TYR A 56 -20.08 2.36 5.84
N PRO A 57 -19.44 1.87 6.92
CA PRO A 57 -20.02 0.82 7.77
C PRO A 57 -21.31 1.25 8.49
N GLU A 58 -21.40 2.50 8.93
CA GLU A 58 -22.55 3.01 9.67
C GLU A 58 -23.78 3.13 8.76
N LEU A 59 -23.61 3.67 7.56
CA LEU A 59 -24.70 3.72 6.57
C LEU A 59 -25.20 2.32 6.24
N ALA A 60 -24.29 1.36 6.04
CA ALA A 60 -24.65 -0.04 5.78
C ALA A 60 -25.45 -0.65 6.94
N SER A 61 -25.08 -0.38 8.19
CA SER A 61 -25.78 -0.90 9.37
C SER A 61 -27.21 -0.41 9.52
N ARG A 62 -27.49 0.79 8.98
CA ARG A 62 -28.81 1.44 9.09
C ARG A 62 -29.75 1.05 7.94
N ILE A 63 -29.22 0.71 6.77
CA ILE A 63 -30.01 0.45 5.56
C ILE A 63 -30.15 -1.05 5.27
N LEU A 64 -29.12 -1.85 5.53
CA LEU A 64 -29.12 -3.25 5.12
C LEU A 64 -29.85 -4.15 6.13
N PRO A 65 -30.63 -5.15 5.66
CA PRO A 65 -31.14 -6.21 6.52
C PRO A 65 -30.02 -6.98 7.21
N PRO A 66 -30.23 -7.54 8.42
CA PRO A 66 -29.15 -8.14 9.23
C PRO A 66 -28.29 -9.17 8.49
N PHE A 67 -28.90 -10.03 7.66
CA PHE A 67 -28.17 -11.03 6.88
C PHE A 67 -27.24 -10.41 5.82
N VAL A 68 -27.76 -9.41 5.08
CA VAL A 68 -27.00 -8.73 4.03
C VAL A 68 -25.90 -7.85 4.63
N TYR A 69 -26.17 -7.22 5.77
CA TYR A 69 -25.17 -6.49 6.54
C TYR A 69 -24.01 -7.40 6.99
N GLY A 70 -24.31 -8.63 7.42
CA GLY A 70 -23.28 -9.63 7.72
C GLY A 70 -22.38 -9.95 6.51
N ILE A 71 -22.97 -10.18 5.33
CA ILE A 71 -22.22 -10.40 4.09
C ILE A 71 -21.36 -9.18 3.74
N PHE A 72 -21.92 -7.98 3.88
CA PHE A 72 -21.20 -6.73 3.66
C PHE A 72 -19.96 -6.62 4.56
N LEU A 73 -20.08 -6.89 5.86
CA LEU A 73 -18.95 -6.85 6.79
C LEU A 73 -17.89 -7.89 6.43
N VAL A 74 -18.30 -9.12 6.08
CA VAL A 74 -17.36 -10.16 5.63
C VAL A 74 -16.60 -9.70 4.38
N GLY A 75 -17.29 -9.08 3.41
CA GLY A 75 -16.66 -8.53 2.20
C GLY A 75 -15.69 -7.38 2.50
N LEU A 76 -16.06 -6.48 3.42
CA LEU A 76 -15.21 -5.40 3.89
C LEU A 76 -13.92 -5.94 4.53
N PHE A 77 -14.05 -6.85 5.49
CA PHE A 77 -12.88 -7.47 6.15
C PHE A 77 -12.05 -8.30 5.18
N SER A 78 -12.67 -9.01 4.23
CA SER A 78 -11.96 -9.75 3.19
C SER A 78 -11.11 -8.84 2.30
N THR A 79 -11.62 -7.66 1.95
CA THR A 79 -10.87 -6.65 1.17
C THR A 79 -9.71 -6.05 1.97
N ILE A 80 -9.92 -5.80 3.27
CA ILE A 80 -8.85 -5.34 4.16
C ILE A 80 -7.75 -6.41 4.25
N MET A 81 -8.14 -7.68 4.45
CA MET A 81 -7.20 -8.79 4.59
C MET A 81 -6.39 -9.03 3.31
N SER A 82 -7.00 -8.92 2.12
CA SER A 82 -6.27 -9.07 0.84
C SER A 82 -5.18 -8.01 0.65
N THR A 83 -5.42 -6.80 1.18
CA THR A 83 -4.44 -5.70 1.16
C THR A 83 -3.34 -5.92 2.19
N ILE A 84 -3.69 -6.34 3.42
CA ILE A 84 -2.72 -6.68 4.47
C ILE A 84 -1.79 -7.79 4.01
N ASP A 85 -2.31 -8.84 3.37
CA ASP A 85 -1.52 -9.96 2.87
C ASP A 85 -0.50 -9.50 1.81
N SER A 86 -0.96 -8.77 0.79
CA SER A 86 -0.09 -8.27 -0.28
C SER A 86 0.98 -7.32 0.25
N ASN A 87 0.59 -6.30 1.02
CA ASN A 87 1.52 -5.27 1.52
C ASN A 87 2.43 -5.82 2.62
N GLY A 88 1.92 -6.75 3.44
CA GLY A 88 2.69 -7.45 4.45
C GLY A 88 3.80 -8.28 3.84
N LEU A 89 3.50 -9.04 2.78
CA LEU A 89 4.50 -9.83 2.06
C LEU A 89 5.59 -8.94 1.44
N ILE A 90 5.19 -7.85 0.76
CA ILE A 90 6.14 -6.91 0.16
C ILE A 90 7.05 -6.31 1.23
N SER A 91 6.48 -5.83 2.34
CA SER A 91 7.23 -5.24 3.45
C SER A 91 8.17 -6.26 4.10
N ALA A 92 7.72 -7.51 4.24
CA ALA A 92 8.51 -8.60 4.78
C ALA A 92 9.71 -8.96 3.90
N ILE A 93 9.53 -8.97 2.57
CA ILE A 93 10.63 -9.17 1.62
C ILE A 93 11.61 -8.00 1.68
N THR A 94 11.11 -6.76 1.62
CA THR A 94 11.95 -5.56 1.65
C THR A 94 12.76 -5.48 2.96
N PHE A 95 12.14 -5.66 4.11
CA PHE A 95 12.87 -5.58 5.38
C PHE A 95 13.70 -6.83 5.64
N GLY A 96 13.12 -8.02 5.48
CA GLY A 96 13.77 -9.28 5.83
C GLY A 96 14.92 -9.63 4.88
N ARG A 97 14.64 -9.68 3.57
CA ARG A 97 15.64 -10.07 2.56
C ARG A 97 16.53 -8.89 2.18
N ASP A 98 15.97 -7.72 1.89
CA ASP A 98 16.77 -6.64 1.29
C ASP A 98 17.55 -5.81 2.32
N ILE A 99 17.09 -5.74 3.59
CA ILE A 99 17.76 -4.99 4.66
C ILE A 99 18.48 -5.95 5.63
N LEU A 100 17.72 -6.80 6.33
CA LEU A 100 18.24 -7.59 7.45
C LEU A 100 19.28 -8.63 7.03
N LEU A 101 19.02 -9.37 5.94
CA LEU A 101 19.98 -10.35 5.41
C LEU A 101 21.27 -9.67 4.91
N ARG A 102 21.15 -8.53 4.20
CA ARG A 102 22.31 -7.78 3.67
C ARG A 102 23.18 -7.19 4.77
N ILE A 103 22.59 -6.63 5.83
CA ILE A 103 23.32 -6.09 6.97
C ILE A 103 24.10 -7.19 7.70
N GLN A 104 23.54 -8.39 7.79
CA GLN A 104 24.20 -9.52 8.46
C GLN A 104 25.27 -10.21 7.62
N GLN A 105 25.54 -9.73 6.40
CA GLN A 105 26.58 -10.22 5.47
C GLN A 105 26.59 -11.75 5.31
N LYS A 106 25.44 -12.42 5.48
CA LYS A 106 25.34 -13.86 5.25
C LYS A 106 25.17 -14.09 3.76
N ASP A 107 25.98 -15.00 3.22
CA ASP A 107 25.86 -15.47 1.84
C ASP A 107 24.39 -15.82 1.54
N GLU A 108 23.90 -15.37 0.38
CA GLU A 108 22.50 -15.44 -0.10
C GLU A 108 21.94 -16.89 -0.15
N ARG A 109 22.77 -17.90 0.10
CA ARG A 109 22.47 -19.31 -0.16
C ARG A 109 21.81 -20.06 0.99
N GLY A 110 21.71 -19.47 2.18
CA GLY A 110 21.15 -20.15 3.34
C GLY A 110 20.22 -19.26 4.13
N ASN A 111 18.91 -19.43 3.92
CA ASN A 111 17.83 -19.08 4.85
C ASN A 111 17.00 -17.80 4.59
N GLU A 112 16.90 -17.32 3.34
CA GLU A 112 16.06 -16.16 2.97
C GLU A 112 14.63 -16.21 3.56
N ARG A 113 14.01 -17.40 3.54
CA ARG A 113 12.66 -17.61 4.06
C ARG A 113 12.53 -17.29 5.55
N GLU A 114 13.53 -17.61 6.36
CA GLU A 114 13.52 -17.26 7.80
C GLU A 114 13.63 -15.74 7.98
N TYR A 115 14.48 -15.08 7.19
CA TYR A 115 14.62 -13.62 7.23
C TYR A 115 13.35 -12.90 6.80
N ILE A 116 12.67 -13.39 5.77
CA ILE A 116 11.36 -12.87 5.34
C ILE A 116 10.32 -13.08 6.46
N ARG A 117 10.28 -14.24 7.11
CA ARG A 117 9.36 -14.48 8.25
C ARG A 117 9.64 -13.53 9.42
N LYS A 118 10.91 -13.31 9.77
CA LYS A 118 11.31 -12.33 10.80
C LYS A 118 10.91 -10.91 10.38
N GLY A 119 11.14 -10.56 9.12
CA GLY A 119 10.74 -9.29 8.55
C GLY A 119 9.23 -9.05 8.61
N LEU A 120 8.41 -10.08 8.34
CA LEU A 120 6.96 -10.00 8.48
C LEU A 120 6.55 -9.64 9.90
N VAL A 121 7.12 -10.32 10.91
CA VAL A 121 6.80 -10.07 12.32
C VAL A 121 7.20 -8.65 12.72
N VAL A 122 8.41 -8.22 12.36
CA VAL A 122 8.90 -6.86 12.68
C VAL A 122 8.05 -5.79 12.00
N MET A 123 7.75 -5.95 10.70
CA MET A 123 6.95 -4.97 9.96
C MET A 123 5.49 -4.95 10.44
N ALA A 124 4.92 -6.08 10.81
CA ALA A 124 3.60 -6.13 11.43
C ALA A 124 3.57 -5.38 12.76
N PHE A 125 4.59 -5.55 13.61
CA PHE A 125 4.71 -4.81 14.86
C PHE A 125 4.82 -3.29 14.63
N ILE A 126 5.67 -2.87 13.69
CA ILE A 126 5.83 -1.45 13.31
C ILE A 126 4.50 -0.89 12.77
N ALA A 127 3.80 -1.63 11.91
CA ALA A 127 2.51 -1.21 11.37
C ALA A 127 1.46 -0.99 12.47
N VAL A 128 1.36 -1.91 13.44
CA VAL A 128 0.46 -1.76 14.60
C VAL A 128 0.87 -0.56 15.45
N LEU A 129 2.16 -0.39 15.74
CA LEU A 129 2.65 0.75 16.52
C LEU A 129 2.30 2.09 15.85
N LEU A 130 2.48 2.21 14.53
CA LEU A 130 2.11 3.40 13.78
C LEU A 130 0.60 3.64 13.77
N ALA A 131 -0.20 2.58 13.60
CA ALA A 131 -1.66 2.67 13.63
C ALA A 131 -2.19 3.16 15.00
N LEU A 132 -1.56 2.72 16.10
CA LEU A 132 -1.91 3.18 17.45
C LEU A 132 -1.40 4.60 17.75
N SER A 133 -0.24 4.99 17.20
CA SER A 133 0.36 6.29 17.45
C SER A 133 -0.34 7.42 16.68
N ILE A 134 -0.90 7.13 15.51
CA ILE A 134 -1.61 8.09 14.66
C ILE A 134 -3.01 7.53 14.38
N PRO A 135 -4.01 7.84 15.23
CA PRO A 135 -5.38 7.33 15.12
C PRO A 135 -6.17 8.06 14.01
N SER A 136 -5.56 8.25 12.85
CA SER A 136 -6.16 8.83 11.66
C SER A 136 -5.47 8.28 10.43
N VAL A 137 -6.21 7.49 9.65
CA VAL A 137 -5.71 6.88 8.40
C VAL A 137 -5.25 7.95 7.42
N VAL A 138 -6.02 9.04 7.30
CA VAL A 138 -5.71 10.16 6.41
C VAL A 138 -4.42 10.85 6.83
N LYS A 139 -4.27 11.16 8.12
CA LYS A 139 -3.05 11.80 8.64
C LYS A 139 -1.83 10.90 8.45
N LEU A 140 -1.95 9.61 8.76
CA LEU A 140 -0.87 8.64 8.57
C LEU A 140 -0.41 8.58 7.11
N TRP A 141 -1.37 8.56 6.17
CA TRP A 141 -1.08 8.53 4.74
C TRP A 141 -0.37 9.81 4.26
N TYR A 142 -0.83 10.98 4.68
CA TYR A 142 -0.16 12.25 4.34
C TYR A 142 1.24 12.36 4.94
N VAL A 143 1.43 11.99 6.21
CA VAL A 143 2.74 12.05 6.88
C VAL A 143 3.75 11.16 6.15
N ILE A 144 3.39 9.91 5.86
CA ILE A 144 4.28 8.98 5.17
C ILE A 144 4.52 9.43 3.73
N GLY A 145 3.46 9.84 3.02
CA GLY A 145 3.52 10.30 1.63
C GLY A 145 4.42 11.51 1.45
N SER A 146 4.26 12.54 2.29
CA SER A 146 5.04 13.78 2.21
C SER A 146 6.53 13.56 2.47
N ILE A 147 6.90 12.57 3.30
CA ILE A 147 8.31 12.26 3.57
C ILE A 147 8.91 11.40 2.45
N ILE A 148 8.21 10.37 2.00
CA ILE A 148 8.78 9.36 1.10
C ILE A 148 8.74 9.80 -0.37
N VAL A 149 7.65 10.43 -0.82
CA VAL A 149 7.44 10.74 -2.24
C VAL A 149 8.52 11.70 -2.78
N PRO A 150 8.86 12.82 -2.12
CA PRO A 150 9.88 13.73 -2.63
C PRO A 150 11.26 13.07 -2.78
N GLY A 151 11.65 12.23 -1.83
CA GLY A 151 12.95 11.56 -1.84
C GLY A 151 13.11 10.58 -2.99
N ILE A 152 12.04 9.84 -3.35
CA ILE A 152 12.11 8.77 -4.36
C ILE A 152 11.76 9.25 -5.76
N LEU A 153 10.92 10.29 -5.90
CA LEU A 153 10.40 10.74 -7.18
C LEU A 153 11.50 11.15 -8.15
N LEU A 154 12.47 11.94 -7.67
CA LEU A 154 13.50 12.51 -8.52
C LEU A 154 14.53 11.46 -9.00
N PRO A 155 15.06 10.57 -8.13
CA PRO A 155 15.86 9.42 -8.57
C PRO A 155 15.13 8.53 -9.58
N PHE A 156 13.83 8.30 -9.40
CA PHE A 156 13.07 7.49 -10.34
C PHE A 156 12.93 8.11 -11.71
N LEU A 157 12.55 9.39 -11.80
CA LEU A 157 12.43 10.06 -13.11
C LEU A 157 13.74 10.01 -13.88
N MET A 158 14.88 10.09 -13.18
CA MET A 158 16.20 9.97 -13.78
C MET A 158 16.45 8.59 -14.41
N THR A 159 15.82 7.51 -13.93
CA THR A 159 15.97 6.16 -14.54
C THR A 159 15.43 6.06 -15.96
N PHE A 160 14.52 6.95 -16.37
CA PHE A 160 14.04 7.03 -17.76
C PHE A 160 14.92 7.91 -18.65
N THR A 161 15.92 8.58 -18.08
CA THR A 161 16.85 9.43 -18.82
C THR A 161 18.16 8.68 -19.08
N LYS A 162 18.98 9.17 -20.03
CA LYS A 162 20.33 8.63 -20.26
C LYS A 162 21.35 9.07 -19.20
N MET A 163 20.93 9.82 -18.17
CA MET A 163 21.83 10.35 -17.15
C MET A 163 22.24 9.24 -16.18
N LYS A 164 23.53 8.91 -16.17
CA LYS A 164 24.12 8.03 -15.15
C LYS A 164 24.54 8.88 -13.96
N LEU A 165 23.90 8.67 -12.81
CA LEU A 165 24.34 9.25 -11.55
C LEU A 165 25.46 8.41 -10.95
N ASN A 166 26.54 9.06 -10.50
CA ASN A 166 27.56 8.42 -9.68
C ASN A 166 27.02 8.15 -8.27
N ASP A 167 27.46 7.07 -7.64
CA ASP A 167 27.04 6.64 -6.29
C ASP A 167 27.07 7.76 -5.24
N ARG A 168 28.06 8.67 -5.32
CA ARG A 168 28.19 9.83 -4.41
C ARG A 168 27.11 10.89 -4.57
N LYS A 169 26.49 11.01 -5.75
CA LYS A 169 25.44 11.99 -6.04
C LYS A 169 24.04 11.44 -5.77
N ILE A 170 23.88 10.12 -5.68
CA ILE A 170 22.58 9.47 -5.44
C ILE A 170 22.06 9.77 -4.03
N ILE A 171 22.91 9.70 -3.00
CA ILE A 171 22.51 9.93 -1.61
C ILE A 171 21.98 11.37 -1.38
N PRO A 172 22.67 12.45 -1.82
CA PRO A 172 22.12 13.81 -1.73
C PRO A 172 20.81 13.98 -2.51
N THR A 173 20.70 13.33 -3.67
CA THR A 173 19.52 13.40 -4.53
C THR A 173 18.28 12.77 -3.87
N LEU A 174 18.47 11.77 -3.00
CA LEU A 174 17.43 11.16 -2.17
C LEU A 174 17.09 11.98 -0.92
N LEU A 175 18.10 12.59 -0.26
CA LEU A 175 17.92 13.23 1.04
C LEU A 175 17.46 14.70 0.96
N ILE A 176 17.95 15.46 -0.03
CA ILE A 176 17.63 16.89 -0.15
C ILE A 176 16.12 17.12 -0.27
N PRO A 177 15.37 16.40 -1.14
CA PRO A 177 13.92 16.61 -1.27
C PRO A 177 13.13 16.31 0.00
N VAL A 178 13.61 15.35 0.82
CA VAL A 178 12.95 14.93 2.07
C VAL A 178 13.11 15.98 3.16
N ILE A 179 14.28 16.64 3.22
CA ILE A 179 14.57 17.69 4.21
C ILE A 179 13.84 19.00 3.88
N THR A 180 13.59 19.26 2.59
CA THR A 180 12.93 20.48 2.11
C THR A 180 11.41 20.41 2.09
N ALA A 181 10.81 19.23 2.28
CA ALA A 181 9.36 18.98 2.23
C ALA A 181 8.71 19.12 3.61
#